data_AF-A0A5D4M429-F1
#
_entry.id   AF-A0A5D4M429-F1
#
_cell.length_a   1.000
_cell.length_b   1.000
_cell.length_c   1.000
_cell.angle_alpha   90.00
_cell.angle_beta   90.00
_cell.angle_gamma   90.00
#
_symmetry.space_group_name_H-M   'P 1'
#
loop_
_entity.id
_entity.type
_entity.pdbx_description
1 polymer ?
#
loop_
_entity_poly.entity_id
_entity_poly.type
_entity_poly.pdbx_seq_one_letter_code
_entity_poly.pdbx_strand_id
1 'polypeptide(L)'
;MEALDWESDQYKLFSTTNIENRVNADKLFLRFLIEVEKSKVDPRKVFTIKEIMMFIPRKSSGIKNYTTYGFSFMSMLSTQKNRDYFLFENPGIRDEFTSQCQNRLRDNFYWKKHYGERLRINPIHLKV
;
A
#
# COMPACT_ATOMS: atom_id res chain seq x y z
N MET A 1 7.54 12.32 15.48
CA MET A 1 7.28 11.46 14.31
C MET A 1 8.24 11.94 13.24
N GLU A 2 9.22 11.12 12.87
CA GLU A 2 10.19 11.48 11.84
C GLU A 2 9.46 11.70 10.51
N ALA A 3 9.93 12.70 9.75
CA ALA A 3 9.43 12.94 8.41
C ALA A 3 9.74 11.72 7.53
N LEU A 4 8.81 11.38 6.62
CA LEU A 4 9.10 10.39 5.58
C LEU A 4 10.18 10.96 4.66
N ASP A 5 11.37 10.40 4.73
CA ASP A 5 12.47 10.74 3.86
C ASP A 5 12.36 9.93 2.56
N TRP A 6 11.88 10.59 1.50
CA TRP A 6 11.56 9.98 0.21
C TRP A 6 12.79 9.63 -0.63
N GLU A 7 13.89 10.34 -0.40
CA GLU A 7 15.14 10.25 -1.17
C GLU A 7 16.25 9.58 -0.33
N SER A 8 15.85 8.88 0.73
CA SER A 8 16.80 8.33 1.67
C SER A 8 17.54 7.13 1.09
N ASP A 9 18.86 7.24 0.98
CA ASP A 9 19.77 6.12 0.65
C ASP A 9 19.79 5.03 1.73
N GLN A 10 19.05 5.23 2.83
CA GLN A 10 18.96 4.26 3.93
C GLN A 10 18.21 2.97 3.55
N TYR A 11 17.44 2.97 2.46
CA TYR A 11 16.64 1.82 2.03
C TYR A 11 17.29 1.07 0.87
N LYS A 12 17.69 -0.18 1.14
CA LYS A 12 18.52 -0.97 0.23
C LYS A 12 17.69 -1.87 -0.68
N LEU A 13 16.47 -2.22 -0.30
CA LEU A 13 15.68 -3.24 -0.98
C LEU A 13 14.66 -2.70 -1.98
N PHE A 14 14.38 -1.40 -1.98
CA PHE A 14 13.32 -0.81 -2.81
C PHE A 14 13.68 0.56 -3.38
N SER A 15 13.04 0.89 -4.50
CA SER A 15 13.18 2.17 -5.19
C SER A 15 11.93 3.02 -5.00
N THR A 16 12.12 4.32 -4.76
CA THR A 16 11.03 5.31 -4.67
C THR A 16 10.80 6.04 -5.99
N THR A 17 11.62 5.81 -7.02
CA THR A 17 11.58 6.51 -8.31
C THR A 17 10.21 6.40 -9.00
N ASN A 18 9.50 5.29 -8.81
CA ASN A 18 8.19 5.03 -9.43
C ASN A 18 7.00 5.42 -8.51
N ILE A 19 7.24 6.15 -7.41
CA ILE A 19 6.20 6.59 -6.46
C ILE A 19 5.97 8.11 -6.62
N GLU A 20 5.15 8.47 -7.60
CA GLU A 20 5.14 9.85 -8.14
C GLU A 20 4.18 10.81 -7.42
N ASN A 21 3.01 10.34 -7.00
CA ASN A 21 1.91 11.23 -6.59
C ASN A 21 2.09 11.85 -5.18
N ARG A 22 2.93 11.24 -4.32
CA ARG A 22 3.22 11.67 -2.94
C ARG A 22 1.97 11.95 -2.06
N VAL A 23 0.81 11.37 -2.40
CA VAL A 23 -0.41 11.46 -1.59
C VAL A 23 -0.46 10.33 -0.54
N ASN A 24 -1.51 10.28 0.27
CA ASN A 24 -1.58 9.35 1.41
C ASN A 24 -1.44 7.87 1.02
N ALA A 25 -2.00 7.45 -0.12
CA ALA A 25 -1.84 6.08 -0.61
C ALA A 25 -0.37 5.74 -0.88
N ASP A 26 0.38 6.67 -1.46
CA ASP A 26 1.78 6.51 -1.82
C ASP A 26 2.66 6.53 -0.57
N LYS A 27 2.33 7.41 0.39
CA LYS A 27 2.95 7.42 1.73
C LYS A 27 2.74 6.11 2.48
N LEU A 28 1.56 5.51 2.37
CA LEU A 28 1.28 4.21 2.97
C LEU A 28 2.12 3.11 2.32
N PHE A 29 2.24 3.12 0.99
CA PHE A 29 3.08 2.15 0.28
C PHE A 29 4.55 2.26 0.67
N LEU A 30 5.11 3.48 0.68
CA LEU A 30 6.48 3.70 1.13
C LEU A 30 6.69 3.22 2.58
N ARG A 31 5.77 3.55 3.50
CA ARG A 31 5.84 3.02 4.88
C ARG A 31 5.81 1.49 4.92
N PHE A 32 4.99 0.85 4.08
CA PHE A 32 4.93 -0.59 4.01
C PHE A 32 6.28 -1.19 3.59
N LEU A 33 6.92 -0.66 2.56
CA LEU A 33 8.24 -1.09 2.11
C LEU A 33 9.30 -0.96 3.22
N ILE A 34 9.31 0.19 3.92
CA ILE A 34 10.21 0.46 5.05
C ILE A 34 10.02 -0.58 6.16
N GLU A 35 8.77 -0.85 6.54
CA GLU A 35 8.48 -1.78 7.64
C GLU A 35 8.79 -3.25 7.25
N VAL A 36 8.64 -3.62 5.97
CA VAL A 36 9.08 -4.93 5.44
C VAL A 36 10.59 -5.09 5.57
N GLU A 37 11.38 -4.09 5.14
CA GLU A 37 12.84 -4.12 5.24
C GLU A 37 13.32 -4.14 6.70
N LYS A 38 12.74 -3.28 7.56
CA LYS A 38 13.05 -3.26 9.01
C LYS A 38 12.74 -4.57 9.71
N SER A 39 11.63 -5.22 9.31
CA SER A 39 11.21 -6.50 9.87
C SER A 39 11.95 -7.70 9.27
N LYS A 40 12.88 -7.48 8.34
CA LYS A 40 13.65 -8.51 7.64
C LYS A 40 12.75 -9.56 6.95
N VAL A 41 11.57 -9.14 6.50
CA VAL A 41 10.67 -10.00 5.74
C VAL A 41 11.10 -9.98 4.28
N ASP A 42 11.10 -11.14 3.62
CA ASP A 42 11.37 -11.20 2.19
C ASP A 42 10.33 -10.35 1.42
N PRO A 43 10.74 -9.30 0.69
CA PRO A 43 9.82 -8.46 -0.07
C PRO A 43 9.11 -9.20 -1.21
N ARG A 44 9.61 -10.38 -1.62
CA ARG A 44 8.99 -11.25 -2.63
C ARG A 44 7.93 -12.20 -2.06
N LYS A 45 7.78 -12.24 -0.73
CA LYS A 45 6.74 -13.00 -0.05
C LYS A 45 5.35 -12.62 -0.58
N VAL A 46 4.43 -13.59 -0.59
CA VAL A 46 2.99 -13.32 -0.73
C VAL A 46 2.44 -12.82 0.60
N PHE A 47 1.87 -11.63 0.58
CA PHE A 47 1.17 -11.03 1.70
C PHE A 47 -0.33 -11.18 1.53
N THR A 48 -1.04 -11.22 2.64
CA THR A 48 -2.48 -10.95 2.70
C THR A 48 -2.73 -9.46 2.91
N ILE A 49 -3.90 -8.97 2.49
CA ILE A 49 -4.33 -7.59 2.79
C ILE A 49 -4.28 -7.31 4.30
N LYS A 50 -4.63 -8.31 5.13
CA LYS A 50 -4.54 -8.21 6.58
C LYS A 50 -3.11 -7.98 7.06
N GLU A 51 -2.14 -8.74 6.54
CA GLU A 51 -0.72 -8.55 6.89
C GLU A 51 -0.23 -7.15 6.55
N ILE A 52 -0.54 -6.65 5.34
CA ILE A 52 -0.16 -5.28 4.93
C ILE A 52 -0.73 -4.26 5.91
N MET A 53 -2.00 -4.38 6.30
CA MET A 53 -2.61 -3.49 7.29
C MET A 53 -1.91 -3.54 8.66
N MET A 54 -1.42 -4.71 9.07
CA MET A 54 -0.66 -4.85 10.33
C MET A 54 0.72 -4.20 10.28
N PHE A 55 1.36 -4.12 9.11
CA PHE A 55 2.61 -3.37 8.93
C PHE A 55 2.37 -1.85 8.97
N ILE A 56 1.27 -1.38 8.42
CA ILE A 56 0.93 0.05 8.32
C ILE A 56 -0.40 0.39 9.00
N PRO A 57 -0.55 0.13 10.31
CA PRO A 57 -1.77 0.46 11.02
C PRO A 57 -1.95 1.98 11.08
N ARG A 58 -3.19 2.47 11.16
CA ARG A 58 -3.47 3.91 11.18
C ARG A 58 -2.59 4.67 12.18
N LYS A 59 -2.44 4.14 13.40
CA LYS A 59 -1.70 4.80 14.49
C LYS A 59 -0.27 5.17 14.10
N SER A 60 0.41 4.35 13.29
CA SER A 60 1.77 4.60 12.81
C SER A 60 1.80 5.18 11.39
N SER A 61 0.66 5.32 10.70
CA SER A 61 0.60 5.83 9.31
C SER A 61 0.77 7.35 9.16
N GLY A 62 0.64 8.11 10.24
CA GLY A 62 0.59 9.59 10.20
C GLY A 62 -0.76 10.16 9.71
N ILE A 63 -1.74 9.33 9.38
CA ILE A 63 -3.09 9.75 8.96
C ILE A 63 -4.01 9.85 10.19
N LYS A 64 -4.46 11.06 10.52
CA LYS A 64 -5.29 11.32 11.71
C LYS A 64 -6.68 10.69 11.59
N ASN A 65 -7.40 10.96 10.49
CA ASN A 65 -8.78 10.53 10.27
C ASN A 65 -8.85 9.07 9.80
N TYR A 66 -9.69 8.25 10.45
CA TYR A 66 -9.80 6.81 10.13
C TYR A 66 -10.44 6.54 8.77
N THR A 67 -11.42 7.34 8.37
CA THR A 67 -12.04 7.27 7.04
C THR A 67 -11.03 7.62 5.94
N THR A 68 -10.22 8.66 6.16
CA THR A 68 -9.12 9.02 5.24
C THR A 68 -8.09 7.90 5.14
N TYR A 69 -7.73 7.27 6.26
CA TYR A 69 -6.83 6.10 6.27
C TYR A 69 -7.43 4.95 5.46
N GLY A 70 -8.69 4.58 5.73
CA GLY A 70 -9.36 3.48 5.03
C GLY A 70 -9.39 3.71 3.51
N PHE A 71 -9.78 4.92 3.08
CA PHE A 71 -9.76 5.27 1.67
C PHE A 71 -8.36 5.23 1.07
N SER A 72 -7.36 5.78 1.77
CA SER A 72 -5.98 5.82 1.28
C SER A 72 -5.39 4.42 1.16
N PHE A 73 -5.72 3.52 2.10
CA PHE A 73 -5.32 2.12 2.07
C PHE A 73 -5.98 1.37 0.90
N MET A 74 -7.28 1.59 0.66
CA MET A 74 -7.96 1.04 -0.51
C MET A 74 -7.39 1.58 -1.82
N SER A 75 -7.11 2.89 -1.89
CA SER A 75 -6.52 3.55 -3.06
C SER A 75 -5.12 3.03 -3.36
N MET A 76 -4.33 2.72 -2.32
CA MET A 76 -3.02 2.07 -2.43
C MET A 76 -3.10 0.66 -3.05
N LEU A 77 -4.20 -0.07 -2.79
CA LEU A 77 -4.46 -1.42 -3.32
C LEU A 77 -5.12 -1.41 -4.72
N SER A 78 -5.42 -0.24 -5.26
CA SER A 78 -6.14 -0.05 -6.53
C SER A 78 -5.22 0.41 -7.67
N THR A 79 -5.76 0.53 -8.88
CA THR A 79 -5.10 1.18 -10.03
C THR A 79 -5.37 2.68 -10.14
N GLN A 80 -6.05 3.28 -9.16
CA GLN A 80 -6.31 4.72 -9.15
C GLN A 80 -4.99 5.50 -9.23
N LYS A 81 -4.95 6.55 -10.08
CA LYS A 81 -3.72 7.33 -10.35
C LYS A 81 -2.57 6.48 -10.91
N ASN A 82 -2.90 5.47 -11.74
CA ASN A 82 -1.95 4.58 -12.39
C ASN A 82 -1.04 3.80 -11.43
N ARG A 83 -1.52 3.54 -10.21
CA ARG A 83 -0.76 2.76 -9.22
C ARG A 83 -0.70 1.30 -9.62
N ASP A 84 0.48 0.73 -9.49
CA ASP A 84 0.77 -0.67 -9.80
C ASP A 84 1.59 -1.34 -8.70
N TYR A 85 1.44 -0.85 -7.46
CA TYR A 85 2.24 -1.24 -6.30
C TYR A 85 2.18 -2.75 -5.98
N PHE A 86 1.07 -3.40 -6.33
CA PHE A 86 0.81 -4.79 -5.98
C PHE A 86 0.31 -5.62 -7.17
N LEU A 87 0.76 -6.88 -7.19
CA LEU A 87 0.27 -7.93 -8.07
C LEU A 87 -0.62 -8.86 -7.25
N PHE A 88 -1.92 -8.86 -7.53
CA PHE A 88 -2.90 -9.72 -6.87
C PHE A 88 -2.90 -11.12 -7.49
N GLU A 89 -3.05 -12.15 -6.68
CA GLU A 89 -3.30 -13.51 -7.19
C GLU A 89 -4.70 -13.59 -7.84
N ASN A 90 -5.66 -12.84 -7.32
CA ASN A 90 -6.97 -12.61 -7.95
C ASN A 90 -7.06 -11.18 -8.53
N PRO A 91 -6.88 -10.99 -9.84
CA PRO A 91 -6.86 -9.66 -10.44
C PRO A 91 -8.21 -8.92 -10.33
N GLY A 92 -9.35 -9.63 -10.24
CA GLY A 92 -10.68 -9.02 -10.14
C GLY A 92 -10.85 -8.15 -8.90
N ILE A 93 -10.17 -8.51 -7.80
CA ILE A 93 -10.20 -7.73 -6.54
C ILE A 93 -9.59 -6.34 -6.73
N ARG A 94 -8.54 -6.22 -7.55
CA ARG A 94 -7.92 -4.92 -7.82
C ARG A 94 -8.88 -4.00 -8.57
N ASP A 95 -9.63 -4.56 -9.53
CA ASP A 95 -10.62 -3.80 -10.31
C ASP A 95 -11.83 -3.41 -9.46
N GLU A 96 -12.24 -4.27 -8.52
CA GLU A 96 -13.24 -3.93 -7.50
C GLU A 96 -12.78 -2.74 -6.64
N PHE A 97 -11.55 -2.75 -6.13
CA PHE A 97 -11.01 -1.62 -5.35
C PHE A 97 -10.94 -0.33 -6.18
N THR A 98 -10.52 -0.41 -7.44
CA THR A 98 -10.53 0.76 -8.34
C THR A 98 -11.93 1.32 -8.50
N SER A 99 -12.91 0.44 -8.72
CA SER A 99 -14.33 0.82 -8.86
C SER A 99 -14.86 1.47 -7.58
N GLN A 100 -14.53 0.92 -6.41
CA GLN A 100 -14.87 1.54 -5.11
C GLN A 100 -14.21 2.91 -4.94
N CYS A 101 -12.95 3.09 -5.35
CA CYS A 101 -12.27 4.37 -5.26
C CYS A 101 -12.88 5.46 -6.16
N GLN A 102 -13.54 5.08 -7.25
CA GLN A 102 -14.23 5.99 -8.17
C GLN A 102 -15.68 6.28 -7.77
N ASN A 103 -16.27 5.46 -6.90
CA ASN A 103 -17.65 5.62 -6.44
C ASN A 103 -17.79 6.78 -5.42
N ARG A 104 -18.80 7.64 -5.62
CA ARG A 104 -19.13 8.73 -4.69
C ARG A 104 -19.67 8.24 -3.35
N LEU A 105 -20.43 7.13 -3.36
CA LEU A 105 -21.04 6.49 -2.19
C LEU A 105 -20.21 5.30 -1.67
N ARG A 106 -18.91 5.29 -1.98
CA ARG A 106 -17.99 4.21 -1.63
C ARG A 106 -17.96 3.87 -0.14
N ASP A 107 -17.70 2.60 0.13
CA ASP A 107 -17.30 2.13 1.46
C ASP A 107 -15.78 2.28 1.62
N ASN A 108 -15.33 3.25 2.42
CA ASN A 108 -13.90 3.49 2.67
C ASN A 108 -13.21 2.34 3.44
N PHE A 109 -13.96 1.34 3.89
CA PHE A 109 -13.46 0.15 4.58
C PHE A 109 -13.74 -1.16 3.83
N TYR A 110 -14.11 -1.08 2.56
CA TYR A 110 -14.44 -2.24 1.73
C TYR A 110 -13.34 -3.32 1.76
N TRP A 111 -12.07 -2.91 1.77
CA TRP A 111 -10.89 -3.78 1.90
C TRP A 111 -10.93 -4.75 3.09
N LYS A 112 -11.68 -4.45 4.16
CA LYS A 112 -11.81 -5.37 5.32
C LYS A 112 -12.53 -6.67 4.95
N LYS A 113 -13.40 -6.66 3.94
CA LYS A 113 -14.08 -7.86 3.44
C LYS A 113 -13.12 -8.81 2.72
N HIS A 114 -11.96 -8.30 2.33
CA HIS A 114 -10.96 -8.97 1.51
C HIS A 114 -9.68 -9.28 2.29
N TYR A 115 -9.75 -9.42 3.62
CA TYR A 115 -8.56 -9.61 4.45
C TYR A 115 -7.69 -10.80 4.05
N GLY A 116 -8.30 -11.86 3.52
CA GLY A 116 -7.61 -13.06 3.06
C GLY A 116 -7.04 -12.96 1.64
N GLU A 117 -7.33 -11.90 0.90
CA GLU A 117 -6.83 -11.75 -0.48
C GLU A 117 -5.31 -11.63 -0.49
N ARG A 118 -4.71 -12.34 -1.43
CA ARG A 118 -3.28 -12.57 -1.53
C ARG A 118 -2.67 -11.75 -2.65
N LEU A 119 -1.54 -11.11 -2.35
CA LEU A 119 -0.84 -10.23 -3.29
C LEU A 119 0.66 -10.16 -2.98
N ARG A 120 1.43 -9.69 -3.94
CA ARG A 120 2.88 -9.44 -3.82
C ARG A 120 3.19 -7.99 -4.15
N ILE A 121 4.27 -7.46 -3.60
CA ILE A 121 4.84 -6.20 -4.08
C ILE A 121 5.20 -6.39 -5.56
N ASN A 122 4.83 -5.44 -6.41
CA ASN A 122 5.22 -5.49 -7.82
C ASN A 122 6.76 -5.32 -7.93
N PRO A 123 7.48 -6.27 -8.56
CA PRO A 123 8.94 -6.28 -8.61
C PRO A 123 9.59 -5.02 -9.17
N ILE A 124 8.89 -4.21 -9.96
CA ILE A 124 9.42 -2.92 -10.46
C ILE A 124 9.79 -1.93 -9.35
N HIS A 125 9.24 -2.13 -8.14
CA HIS A 125 9.51 -1.29 -6.97
C HIS A 125 10.64 -1.85 -6.09
N LEU A 126 11.21 -3.01 -6.46
CA LEU A 126 12.31 -3.64 -5.72
C LEU A 126 13.66 -3.29 -6.38
N LYS A 127 14.65 -2.94 -5.56
CA LYS A 127 16.05 -2.85 -6.00
C LYS A 127 16.59 -4.29 -6.00
N VAL A 128 16.83 -4.83 -7.20
CA VAL A 128 17.38 -6.17 -7.39
C VAL A 128 18.87 -6.17 -7.10
#